data_AF-A0A7Z0RZA7-F1
#
_entry.id   AF-A0A7Z0RZA7-F1
#
_cell.length_a   1.000
_cell.length_b   1.000
_cell.length_c   1.000
_cell.angle_alpha   90.00
_cell.angle_beta   90.00
_cell.angle_gamma   90.00
#
_symmetry.space_group_name_H-M   'P 1'
#
loop_
_entity.id
_entity.type
_entity.pdbx_description
1 polymer ?
#
loop_
_entity_poly.entity_id
_entity_poly.type
_entity_poly.pdbx_seq_one_letter_code
_entity_poly.pdbx_strand_id
1 'polypeptide(L)'
;MKISSAKKLSIRQLFAPALLAIAIAPLALTAQADSHGDHEGKGPDRERMEERMEERRQEVYQRAEISEEKQAELNEAHAEHREAMHALREEHHERVAEILSEEEQEALRNAMHEAHEEYRGKHGKRGHYGDNDDSADSE
;
A
#
# COMPACT_ATOMS: atom_id res chain seq x y z
N MET A 1 -25.18 -61.81 1.84
CA MET A 1 -25.88 -61.54 0.57
C MET A 1 -26.60 -60.21 0.64
N LYS A 2 -26.60 -59.47 -0.46
CA LYS A 2 -27.29 -58.19 -0.77
C LYS A 2 -26.56 -56.90 -0.34
N ILE A 3 -25.67 -56.51 -1.24
CA ILE A 3 -25.16 -55.16 -1.45
C ILE A 3 -26.24 -54.45 -2.27
N SER A 4 -26.83 -53.37 -1.75
CA SER A 4 -27.70 -52.49 -2.55
C SER A 4 -27.00 -51.15 -2.76
N SER A 5 -26.66 -50.96 -4.02
CA SER A 5 -25.97 -49.82 -4.62
C SER A 5 -26.84 -48.57 -4.59
N ALA A 6 -26.37 -47.49 -3.94
CA ALA A 6 -26.89 -46.15 -4.16
C ALA A 6 -25.79 -45.30 -4.78
N LYS A 7 -26.03 -44.97 -6.05
CA LYS A 7 -25.13 -44.24 -6.94
C LYS A 7 -24.92 -42.82 -6.40
N LYS A 8 -23.65 -42.41 -6.32
CA LYS A 8 -23.14 -41.13 -5.86
C LYS A 8 -23.73 -39.97 -6.69
N LEU A 9 -24.26 -38.94 -6.03
CA LEU A 9 -24.38 -37.60 -6.60
C LEU A 9 -23.28 -36.74 -6.00
N SER A 10 -22.36 -36.33 -6.87
CA SER A 10 -21.12 -35.64 -6.55
C SER A 10 -21.39 -34.18 -6.19
N ILE A 11 -20.93 -33.74 -5.02
CA ILE A 11 -20.93 -32.34 -4.53
C ILE A 11 -20.19 -31.37 -5.49
N ARG A 12 -19.46 -31.90 -6.49
CA ARG A 12 -18.73 -31.12 -7.50
C ARG A 12 -19.60 -30.56 -8.65
N GLN A 13 -20.93 -30.58 -8.54
CA GLN A 13 -21.85 -30.09 -9.59
C GLN A 13 -22.79 -28.95 -9.16
N LEU A 14 -22.48 -28.23 -8.08
CA LEU A 14 -23.16 -26.98 -7.73
C LEU A 14 -22.24 -25.76 -7.93
N PHE A 15 -21.43 -25.76 -8.99
CA PHE A 15 -20.84 -24.55 -9.53
C PHE A 15 -21.75 -24.01 -10.65
N ALA A 16 -22.53 -22.99 -10.32
CA ALA A 16 -23.06 -22.06 -11.30
C ALA A 16 -22.84 -20.64 -10.73
N PRO A 17 -21.69 -20.00 -11.01
CA PRO A 17 -21.50 -18.59 -10.69
C PRO A 17 -22.37 -17.78 -11.67
N ALA A 18 -23.55 -17.35 -11.21
CA ALA A 18 -24.34 -16.38 -11.94
C ALA A 18 -23.57 -15.06 -11.98
N LEU A 19 -23.14 -14.68 -13.17
CA LEU A 19 -22.50 -13.41 -13.50
C LEU A 19 -23.46 -12.26 -13.22
N LEU A 20 -23.28 -11.57 -12.09
CA LEU A 20 -23.92 -10.29 -11.84
C LEU A 20 -22.89 -9.18 -12.08
N ALA A 21 -22.91 -8.67 -13.31
CA ALA A 21 -22.18 -7.48 -13.72
C ALA A 21 -22.71 -6.26 -12.96
N ILE A 22 -21.98 -5.84 -11.92
CA ILE A 22 -22.17 -4.53 -11.30
C ILE A 22 -21.30 -3.56 -12.08
N ALA A 23 -21.97 -2.55 -12.67
CA ALA A 23 -21.38 -1.50 -13.46
C ALA A 23 -20.25 -0.81 -12.68
N ILE A 24 -19.02 -0.94 -13.19
CA ILE A 24 -17.88 -0.14 -12.76
C ILE A 24 -18.11 1.27 -13.31
N ALA A 25 -18.73 2.14 -12.51
CA ALA A 25 -18.64 3.57 -12.75
C ALA A 25 -17.20 4.01 -12.44
N PRO A 26 -16.49 4.72 -13.34
CA PRO A 26 -15.23 5.34 -12.98
C PRO A 26 -15.56 6.56 -12.11
N LEU A 27 -15.65 6.36 -10.80
CA LEU A 27 -15.43 7.46 -9.87
C LEU A 27 -13.96 7.84 -10.01
N ALA A 28 -13.70 8.86 -10.83
CA ALA A 28 -12.41 9.51 -10.91
C ALA A 28 -12.13 10.18 -9.57
N LEU A 29 -11.59 9.41 -8.62
CA LEU A 29 -10.98 9.93 -7.41
C LEU A 29 -9.72 10.67 -7.85
N THR A 30 -9.82 11.98 -8.08
CA THR A 30 -8.65 12.84 -8.26
C THR A 30 -7.94 12.92 -6.91
N ALA A 31 -6.99 12.01 -6.69
CA ALA A 31 -6.02 12.14 -5.63
C ALA A 31 -5.18 13.38 -5.91
N GLN A 32 -5.56 14.49 -5.28
CA GLN A 32 -4.75 15.69 -5.21
C GLN A 32 -3.62 15.38 -4.23
N ALA A 33 -2.53 14.83 -4.74
CA ALA A 33 -1.29 14.70 -4.00
C ALA A 33 -0.74 16.12 -3.87
N ASP A 34 -1.02 16.75 -2.74
CA ASP A 34 -0.34 17.98 -2.37
C ASP A 34 1.16 17.68 -2.29
N SER A 35 1.90 18.43 -3.08
CA SER A 35 3.33 18.26 -3.33
C SER A 35 4.09 18.65 -2.07
N HIS A 36 4.42 17.67 -1.23
CA HIS A 36 5.32 17.90 -0.11
C HIS A 36 6.74 18.17 -0.62
N GLY A 37 7.14 19.42 -0.47
CA GLY A 37 8.47 19.92 -0.79
C GLY A 37 9.58 19.20 -0.03
N ASP A 38 10.75 19.20 -0.68
CA ASP A 38 12.01 18.65 -0.20
C ASP A 38 12.30 19.09 1.23
N HIS A 39 12.44 18.12 2.14
CA HIS A 39 13.07 18.35 3.43
C HIS A 39 14.27 17.42 3.57
N GLU A 40 15.44 17.99 3.33
CA GLU A 40 16.72 17.38 3.62
C GLU A 40 16.86 17.11 5.14
N GLY A 41 17.32 15.91 5.48
CA GLY A 41 18.33 15.78 6.52
C GLY A 41 17.94 15.86 7.99
N LYS A 42 16.82 15.25 8.42
CA LYS A 42 16.70 14.57 9.74
C LYS A 42 15.36 13.87 9.78
N GLY A 43 15.37 12.54 9.99
CA GLY A 43 14.14 11.75 10.06
C GLY A 43 13.15 12.40 11.04
N PRO A 44 11.88 12.63 10.65
CA PRO A 44 10.90 13.18 11.57
C PRO A 44 10.82 12.29 12.80
N ASP A 45 10.75 12.90 13.97
CA ASP A 45 10.39 12.22 15.21
C ASP A 45 9.19 11.31 14.93
N ARG A 46 9.33 10.02 15.25
CA ARG A 46 8.38 8.98 14.84
C ARG A 46 6.97 9.32 15.33
N GLU A 47 6.87 9.80 16.56
CA GLU A 47 5.61 10.26 17.16
C GLU A 47 5.00 11.40 16.33
N ARG A 48 5.79 12.42 16.00
CA ARG A 48 5.32 13.53 15.12
C ARG A 48 4.98 13.09 13.70
N MET A 49 5.54 11.98 13.22
CA MET A 49 5.16 11.41 11.93
C MET A 49 3.82 10.70 12.03
N GLU A 50 3.62 9.91 13.09
CA GLU A 50 2.37 9.20 13.36
C GLU A 50 1.23 10.19 13.55
N GLU A 51 1.43 11.25 14.35
CA GLU A 51 0.47 12.37 14.51
C GLU A 51 0.06 12.97 13.16
N ARG A 52 1.03 13.31 12.29
CA ARG A 52 0.74 13.86 10.95
C ARG A 52 -0.04 12.89 10.06
N MET A 53 0.21 11.60 10.17
CA MET A 53 -0.53 10.59 9.40
C MET A 53 -1.95 10.40 9.95
N GLU A 54 -2.15 10.55 11.25
CA GLU A 54 -3.47 10.58 11.87
C GLU A 54 -4.26 11.81 11.45
N GLU A 55 -3.67 13.00 11.53
CA GLU A 55 -4.28 14.26 11.06
C GLU A 55 -4.75 14.14 9.61
N ARG A 56 -3.87 13.68 8.70
CA ARG A 56 -4.23 13.45 7.30
C ARG A 56 -5.37 12.45 7.12
N ARG A 57 -5.40 11.39 7.91
CA ARG A 57 -6.46 10.38 7.82
C ARG A 57 -7.81 10.96 8.26
N GLN A 58 -7.81 11.76 9.32
CA GLN A 58 -9.02 12.44 9.79
C GLN A 58 -9.50 13.48 8.77
N GLU A 59 -8.59 14.23 8.14
CA GLU A 59 -8.94 15.17 7.06
C GLU A 59 -9.64 14.45 5.90
N VAL A 60 -9.13 13.29 5.49
CA VAL A 60 -9.74 12.46 4.43
C VAL A 60 -11.14 12.00 4.82
N TYR A 61 -11.35 11.59 6.07
CA TYR A 61 -12.67 11.18 6.56
C TYR A 61 -13.68 12.33 6.58
N GLN A 62 -13.23 13.52 7.01
CA GLN A 62 -14.06 14.72 7.00
C GLN A 62 -14.42 15.13 5.57
N ARG A 63 -13.46 15.12 4.64
CA ARG A 63 -13.70 15.43 3.23
C ARG A 63 -14.66 14.45 2.57
N ALA A 64 -14.67 13.20 3.00
CA ALA A 64 -15.58 12.17 2.52
C ALA A 64 -16.92 12.13 3.29
N GLU A 65 -17.16 13.07 4.21
CA GLU A 65 -18.36 13.18 5.04
C GLU A 65 -18.71 11.87 5.77
N ILE A 66 -17.69 11.12 6.19
CA ILE A 66 -17.85 9.85 6.91
C ILE A 66 -18.32 10.16 8.34
N SER A 67 -19.39 9.51 8.80
CA SER A 67 -19.88 9.64 10.18
C SER A 67 -18.84 9.19 11.20
N GLU A 68 -18.79 9.83 12.36
CA GLU A 68 -17.86 9.53 13.46
C GLU A 68 -17.83 8.04 13.84
N GLU A 69 -18.99 7.38 13.89
CA GLU A 69 -19.10 5.94 14.17
C GLU A 69 -18.29 5.09 13.16
N LYS A 70 -18.48 5.34 11.86
CA LYS A 70 -17.73 4.68 10.79
C LYS A 70 -16.25 5.06 10.78
N GLN A 71 -15.90 6.28 11.18
CA GLN A 71 -14.50 6.67 11.32
C GLN A 71 -13.82 5.85 12.42
N ALA A 72 -14.50 5.62 13.54
CA ALA A 72 -14.01 4.77 14.62
C ALA A 72 -13.79 3.31 14.15
N GLU A 73 -14.77 2.72 13.46
CA GLU A 73 -14.64 1.37 12.88
C GLU A 73 -13.47 1.26 11.89
N LEU A 74 -13.29 2.26 11.02
CA LEU A 74 -12.18 2.28 10.06
C LEU A 74 -10.82 2.44 10.76
N ASN A 75 -10.76 3.26 11.80
CA ASN A 75 -9.54 3.44 12.61
C ASN A 75 -9.15 2.14 13.32
N GLU A 76 -10.13 1.44 13.89
CA GLU A 76 -9.93 0.13 14.54
C GLU A 76 -9.41 -0.90 13.53
N ALA A 77 -10.07 -1.04 12.37
CA ALA A 77 -9.61 -1.95 11.31
C ALA A 77 -8.19 -1.61 10.82
N HIS A 78 -7.84 -0.32 10.74
CA HIS A 78 -6.49 0.11 10.40
C HIS A 78 -5.45 -0.25 11.48
N ALA A 79 -5.82 -0.12 12.76
CA ALA A 79 -4.95 -0.48 13.88
C ALA A 79 -4.68 -1.99 13.89
N GLU A 80 -5.74 -2.80 13.77
CA GLU A 80 -5.62 -4.27 13.67
C GLU A 80 -4.73 -4.68 12.49
N HIS A 81 -4.95 -4.08 11.31
CA HIS A 81 -4.13 -4.37 10.15
C HIS A 81 -2.65 -4.01 10.37
N ARG A 82 -2.38 -2.86 11.02
CA ARG A 82 -1.01 -2.44 11.34
C ARG A 82 -0.34 -3.44 12.27
N GLU A 83 -1.03 -3.87 13.31
CA GLU A 83 -0.52 -4.85 14.28
C GLU A 83 -0.24 -6.20 13.61
N ALA A 84 -1.17 -6.71 12.80
CA ALA A 84 -0.98 -7.96 12.07
C ALA A 84 0.22 -7.90 11.13
N MET A 85 0.40 -6.79 10.41
CA MET A 85 1.56 -6.59 9.53
C MET A 85 2.87 -6.41 10.31
N HIS A 86 2.82 -5.84 11.51
CA HIS A 86 3.99 -5.76 12.39
C HIS A 86 4.41 -7.16 12.83
N ALA A 87 3.47 -7.96 13.35
CA ALA A 87 3.73 -9.33 13.76
C ALA A 87 4.33 -10.18 12.63
N LEU A 88 3.77 -10.07 11.42
CA LEU A 88 4.29 -10.77 10.24
C LEU A 88 5.73 -10.34 9.88
N ARG A 89 6.07 -9.05 10.03
CA ARG A 89 7.43 -8.56 9.79
C ARG A 89 8.41 -9.10 10.81
N GLU A 90 8.04 -9.11 12.08
CA GLU A 90 8.87 -9.68 13.15
C GLU A 90 9.13 -11.17 12.91
N GLU A 91 8.09 -11.96 12.62
CA GLU A 91 8.24 -13.39 12.29
C GLU A 91 9.18 -13.59 11.08
N HIS A 92 9.04 -12.75 10.05
CA HIS A 92 9.92 -12.81 8.90
C HIS A 92 11.38 -12.49 9.27
N HIS A 93 11.60 -11.46 10.09
CA HIS A 93 12.94 -11.10 10.57
C HIS A 93 13.57 -12.23 11.39
N GLU A 94 12.81 -12.84 12.31
CA GLU A 94 13.27 -13.99 13.09
C GLU A 94 13.68 -15.15 12.18
N ARG A 95 12.84 -15.48 11.18
CA ARG A 95 13.13 -16.55 10.22
C ARG A 95 14.36 -16.26 9.37
N VAL A 96 14.57 -15.01 8.98
CA VAL A 96 15.78 -14.59 8.25
C VAL A 96 17.00 -14.74 9.16
N ALA A 97 16.91 -14.37 10.43
CA ALA A 97 17.99 -14.51 11.39
C ALA A 97 18.34 -15.96 11.75
N GLU A 98 17.38 -16.88 11.63
CA GLU A 98 17.64 -18.33 11.75
C GLU A 98 18.45 -18.87 10.56
N ILE A 99 18.21 -18.34 9.36
CA ILE A 99 18.81 -18.84 8.11
C ILE A 99 20.16 -18.17 7.82
N LEU A 100 20.27 -16.87 8.07
CA LEU A 100 21.41 -16.03 7.69
C LEU A 100 22.12 -15.48 8.91
N SER A 101 23.44 -15.54 8.90
CA SER A 101 24.27 -14.81 9.86
C SER A 101 24.08 -13.30 9.74
N GLU A 102 24.44 -12.55 10.79
CA GLU A 102 24.35 -11.08 10.78
C GLU A 102 25.14 -10.45 9.61
N GLU A 103 26.33 -11.00 9.31
CA GLU A 103 27.17 -10.56 8.20
C GLU A 103 26.48 -10.79 6.83
N GLU A 104 25.83 -11.94 6.64
CA GLU A 104 25.08 -12.25 5.41
C GLU A 104 23.82 -11.39 5.27
N GLN A 105 23.13 -11.10 6.37
CA GLN A 105 21.98 -10.20 6.39
C GLN A 105 22.38 -8.77 5.99
N GLU A 106 23.50 -8.26 6.52
CA GLU A 106 24.02 -6.95 6.17
C GLU A 106 24.44 -6.90 4.70
N ALA A 107 25.15 -7.92 4.21
CA ALA A 107 25.52 -8.04 2.81
C ALA A 107 24.30 -8.04 1.88
N LEU A 108 23.25 -8.81 2.23
CA LEU A 108 22.00 -8.85 1.47
C LEU A 108 21.29 -7.49 1.46
N ARG A 109 21.21 -6.81 2.62
CA ARG A 109 20.58 -5.49 2.74
C ARG A 109 21.30 -4.45 1.88
N ASN A 110 22.64 -4.46 1.88
CA ASN A 110 23.45 -3.55 1.08
C ASN A 110 23.27 -3.82 -0.43
N ALA A 111 23.29 -5.08 -0.86
CA ALA A 111 23.06 -5.45 -2.25
C ALA A 111 21.64 -5.05 -2.73
N MET A 112 20.62 -5.24 -1.89
CA MET A 112 19.26 -4.78 -2.19
C MET A 112 19.17 -3.26 -2.29
N HIS A 113 19.87 -2.53 -1.41
CA HIS A 113 19.89 -1.07 -1.44
C HIS A 113 20.54 -0.56 -2.73
N GLU A 114 21.71 -1.08 -3.09
CA GLU A 114 22.40 -0.74 -4.34
C GLU A 114 21.54 -1.03 -5.57
N ALA A 115 20.92 -2.22 -5.64
CA ALA A 115 20.01 -2.57 -6.74
C ALA A 115 18.80 -1.61 -6.84
N HIS A 116 18.27 -1.16 -5.69
CA HIS A 116 17.18 -0.19 -5.67
C HIS A 116 17.62 1.19 -6.15
N GLU A 117 18.81 1.65 -5.75
CA GLU A 117 19.39 2.91 -6.20
C GLU A 117 19.68 2.88 -7.70
N GLU A 118 20.22 1.78 -8.22
CA GLU A 118 20.45 1.60 -9.65
C GLU A 118 19.14 1.69 -10.44
N TYR A 119 18.09 1.01 -9.95
CA TYR A 119 16.77 1.03 -10.59
C TYR A 119 16.14 2.44 -10.56
N ARG A 120 16.22 3.16 -9.42
CA ARG A 120 15.76 4.55 -9.33
C ARG A 120 16.57 5.50 -10.19
N GLY A 121 17.89 5.35 -10.24
CA GLY A 121 18.78 6.15 -11.08
C GLY A 121 18.48 6.01 -12.56
N LYS A 122 18.08 4.81 -13.01
CA LYS A 122 17.70 4.55 -14.41
C LYS A 122 16.31 5.08 -14.78
N HIS A 123 15.36 5.17 -13.83
CA HIS A 123 14.00 5.64 -14.08
C HIS A 123 13.69 7.08 -13.60
N GLY A 124 14.62 7.72 -12.88
CA GLY A 124 14.41 9.02 -12.22
C GLY A 124 14.68 10.28 -13.07
N LYS A 125 14.95 10.16 -14.37
CA LYS A 125 15.18 11.31 -15.27
C LYS A 125 14.09 11.48 -16.34
N ARG A 126 12.83 11.16 -16.02
CA ARG A 126 11.69 11.51 -16.89
C ARG A 126 11.12 12.89 -16.53
N GLY A 127 11.62 13.91 -17.22
CA GLY A 127 10.86 15.09 -17.63
C GLY A 127 10.76 16.26 -16.65
N HIS A 128 11.82 17.05 -16.50
CA HIS A 128 11.69 18.48 -16.26
C HIS A 128 12.09 19.18 -17.57
N TYR A 129 11.15 19.30 -18.49
CA TYR A 129 11.30 20.09 -19.71
C TYR A 129 9.98 20.81 -19.99
N GLY A 130 10.09 22.09 -20.34
CA GLY A 130 9.05 23.11 -20.37
C GLY A 130 9.67 24.36 -19.73
N ASP A 131 10.67 24.99 -20.36
CA ASP A 131 10.56 25.66 -21.65
C ASP A 131 9.31 26.55 -21.67
N ASN A 132 9.49 27.75 -21.12
CA ASN A 132 8.69 28.94 -21.39
C ASN A 132 9.70 30.09 -21.52
N ASP A 133 10.58 29.97 -22.50
CA ASP A 133 11.13 31.11 -23.20
C ASP A 133 10.21 31.33 -24.40
N ASP A 134 9.17 32.15 -24.24
CA ASP A 134 8.61 32.90 -25.36
C ASP A 134 7.56 33.94 -24.91
N SER A 135 7.85 35.19 -25.26
CA SER A 135 6.91 36.27 -25.61
C SER A 135 6.05 36.92 -24.51
N ALA A 136 6.52 38.08 -24.03
CA ALA A 136 5.71 39.32 -24.02
C ALA A 136 6.63 40.55 -23.94
N ASP A 137 7.38 40.77 -25.01
CA ASP A 137 7.74 42.13 -25.43
C ASP A 137 6.44 42.74 -25.97
N SER A 138 5.79 43.61 -25.19
CA SER A 138 4.65 44.44 -25.64
C SER A 138 4.49 45.64 -24.71
N GLU A 139 4.99 46.77 -25.23
CA GLU A 139 4.73 48.19 -24.93
C GLU A 139 5.34 48.85 -23.68
#